data_AF-A0A108T201-F1
#
_entry.id   AF-A0A108T201-F1
#
_cell.length_a   1.000
_cell.length_b   1.000
_cell.length_c   1.000
_cell.angle_alpha   90.00
_cell.angle_beta   90.00
_cell.angle_gamma   90.00
#
_symmetry.space_group_name_H-M   'P 1'
#
loop_
_entity.id
_entity.type
_entity.pdbx_description
1 polymer ?
#
loop_
_entity_poly.entity_id
_entity_poly.type
_entity_poly.pdbx_seq_one_letter_code
_entity_poly.pdbx_strand_id
1 'polypeptide(L)'
;MDKSIKQIEQELFNLEQEKNKLEKILIDAISSAMLKVAQNKPMQRISKHCFVICFSDMVENPWNPGFYDWEKSISIILKFLRPKPAKEWVCSLVTKLGGTPKNQPVVFEYRKKSFDVMYSKKIPVSRIFIEQIIKELNR
;
A
#
# COMPACT_ATOMS: atom_id res chain seq x y z
N MET A 1 -25.56 -29.66 20.83
CA MET A 1 -25.12 -28.24 20.71
C MET A 1 -23.60 -28.11 20.76
N ASP A 2 -22.87 -28.74 21.70
CA ASP A 2 -21.40 -28.65 21.78
C ASP A 2 -20.62 -29.09 20.54
N LYS A 3 -21.09 -30.12 19.83
CA LYS A 3 -20.40 -30.64 18.63
C LYS A 3 -20.38 -29.60 17.49
N SER A 4 -21.38 -28.73 17.43
CA SER A 4 -21.51 -27.66 16.43
C SER A 4 -20.64 -26.45 16.79
N ILE A 5 -20.50 -26.12 18.08
CA ILE A 5 -19.64 -25.03 18.55
C ILE A 5 -18.17 -25.35 18.26
N LYS A 6 -17.72 -26.57 18.57
CA LYS A 6 -16.35 -27.01 18.28
C LYS A 6 -16.02 -27.02 16.78
N GLN A 7 -17.00 -27.31 15.92
CA GLN A 7 -16.84 -27.23 14.47
C GLN A 7 -16.67 -25.78 14.01
N ILE A 8 -17.47 -24.85 14.55
CA ILE A 8 -17.36 -23.42 14.27
C ILE A 8 -16.02 -22.86 14.75
N GLU A 9 -15.55 -23.25 15.94
CA GLU A 9 -14.25 -22.84 16.48
C GLU A 9 -13.09 -23.31 15.58
N GLN A 10 -13.16 -24.56 15.10
CA GLN A 10 -12.14 -25.09 14.20
C GLN A 10 -12.15 -24.39 12.84
N GLU A 11 -13.33 -24.06 12.31
CA GLU A 11 -13.49 -23.33 11.06
C GLU A 11 -12.97 -21.90 11.19
N LEU A 12 -13.28 -21.20 12.29
CA LEU A 12 -12.73 -19.89 12.60
C LEU A 12 -11.20 -19.91 12.68
N PHE A 13 -10.62 -20.91 13.35
CA PHE A 13 -9.17 -21.06 13.43
C PHE A 13 -8.54 -21.26 12.04
N ASN A 14 -9.15 -22.10 11.20
CA ASN A 14 -8.66 -22.34 9.84
C ASN A 14 -8.73 -21.07 8.98
N LEU A 15 -9.83 -20.31 9.07
CA LEU A 15 -10.00 -19.04 8.37
C LEU A 15 -9.00 -17.97 8.85
N GLU A 16 -8.70 -17.92 10.14
CA GLU A 16 -7.70 -17.02 10.70
C GLU A 16 -6.29 -17.36 10.19
N GLN A 17 -5.95 -18.65 10.13
CA GLN A 17 -4.69 -19.12 9.54
C GLN A 17 -4.58 -18.76 8.06
N GLU A 18 -5.65 -18.93 7.29
CA GLU A 18 -5.68 -18.56 5.87
C GLU A 18 -5.52 -17.05 5.68
N LYS A 19 -6.24 -16.25 6.47
CA LYS A 19 -6.09 -14.79 6.47
C LYS A 19 -4.65 -14.38 6.77
N ASN A 20 -4.02 -14.96 7.79
CA ASN A 20 -2.64 -14.64 8.16
C ASN A 20 -1.65 -15.01 7.03
N LYS A 21 -1.86 -16.13 6.34
CA LYS A 21 -1.06 -16.51 5.16
C LYS A 21 -1.18 -15.48 4.04
N LEU A 22 -2.41 -15.05 3.73
CA LEU A 22 -2.66 -14.05 2.70
C LEU A 22 -2.05 -12.68 3.06
N GLU A 23 -2.19 -12.24 4.31
CA GLU A 23 -1.56 -11.00 4.79
C GLU A 23 -0.02 -11.06 4.68
N LYS A 24 0.59 -12.21 4.94
CA LYS A 24 2.02 -12.40 4.77
C LYS A 24 2.44 -12.27 3.31
N ILE A 25 1.71 -12.90 2.38
CA ILE A 25 1.95 -12.78 0.93
C ILE A 25 1.88 -11.30 0.51
N LEU A 26 0.91 -10.55 1.00
CA LEU A 26 0.79 -9.12 0.71
C LEU A 26 2.00 -8.32 1.20
N ILE A 27 2.43 -8.55 2.45
CA ILE A 27 3.58 -7.86 3.04
C ILE A 27 4.86 -8.20 2.27
N ASP A 28 5.06 -9.46 1.91
CA ASP A 28 6.23 -9.93 1.17
C ASP A 28 6.27 -9.31 -0.23
N ALA A 29 5.13 -9.27 -0.94
CA ALA A 29 5.02 -8.65 -2.26
C ALA A 29 5.31 -7.14 -2.22
N ILE A 30 4.77 -6.43 -1.23
CA ILE A 30 5.02 -5.00 -1.06
C ILE A 30 6.49 -4.73 -0.69
N SER A 31 7.09 -5.57 0.16
CA SER A 31 8.49 -5.45 0.56
C SER A 31 9.44 -5.71 -0.62
N SER A 32 9.17 -6.75 -1.42
CA SER A 32 9.91 -7.04 -2.66
C SER A 32 9.80 -5.88 -3.65
N ALA A 33 8.60 -5.34 -3.85
CA ALA A 33 8.38 -4.20 -4.72
C ALA A 33 9.14 -2.96 -4.25
N MET A 34 9.17 -2.73 -2.94
CA MET A 34 9.91 -1.64 -2.33
C MET A 34 11.41 -1.76 -2.57
N LEU A 35 12.00 -2.95 -2.36
CA LEU A 35 13.43 -3.16 -2.58
C LEU A 35 13.83 -2.83 -4.02
N LYS A 36 12.99 -3.22 -5.00
CA LYS A 36 13.22 -2.92 -6.42
C LYS A 36 13.10 -1.43 -6.75
N VAL A 37 12.19 -0.71 -6.10
CA VAL A 37 12.08 0.74 -6.27
C VAL A 37 13.27 1.45 -5.60
N ALA A 38 13.65 1.03 -4.40
CA ALA A 38 14.76 1.61 -3.64
C ALA A 38 16.11 1.45 -4.36
N GLN A 39 16.32 0.36 -5.11
CA GLN A 39 17.50 0.18 -5.95
C GLN A 39 17.64 1.26 -7.03
N ASN A 40 16.51 1.73 -7.59
CA ASN A 40 16.50 2.71 -8.67
C ASN A 40 16.39 4.16 -8.15
N LYS A 41 15.75 4.36 -7.00
CA LYS A 41 15.51 5.67 -6.37
C LYS A 41 15.84 5.58 -4.89
N PRO A 42 17.13 5.65 -4.52
CA PRO A 42 17.53 5.54 -3.12
C PRO A 42 17.04 6.75 -2.34
N MET A 43 16.17 6.52 -1.36
CA MET A 43 15.84 7.50 -0.33
C MET A 43 16.72 7.22 0.90
N GLN A 44 17.56 8.18 1.27
CA GLN A 44 18.42 8.06 2.44
C GLN A 44 17.72 8.65 3.66
N ARG A 45 17.24 7.79 4.58
CA ARG A 45 16.63 8.25 5.83
C ARG A 45 17.72 8.69 6.80
N ILE A 46 17.65 9.93 7.29
CA ILE A 46 18.54 10.46 8.33
C ILE A 46 17.92 10.22 9.71
N SER A 47 16.59 10.38 9.82
CA SER A 47 15.85 10.13 11.06
C SER A 47 14.41 9.71 10.76
N LYS A 48 13.63 9.39 11.81
CA LYS A 48 12.22 8.99 11.67
C LYS A 48 11.40 9.94 10.80
N HIS A 49 11.71 11.24 10.81
CA HIS A 49 10.96 12.27 10.10
C HIS A 49 11.80 13.06 9.09
N CYS A 50 13.04 12.63 8.82
CA CYS A 50 13.97 13.33 7.93
C CYS A 50 14.63 12.35 6.96
N PHE A 51 14.63 12.69 5.69
CA PHE A 51 15.27 11.92 4.64
C PHE A 51 15.79 12.84 3.54
N VAL A 52 16.77 12.35 2.79
CA VAL A 52 17.38 13.04 1.65
C VAL A 52 16.81 12.45 0.37
N ILE A 53 16.53 13.32 -0.59
CA ILE A 53 16.19 12.99 -1.98
C ILE A 53 17.05 13.82 -2.93
N CYS A 54 17.32 13.28 -4.11
CA CYS A 54 17.97 14.03 -5.17
C CYS A 54 17.02 15.08 -5.74
N PHE A 55 17.52 16.28 -6.01
CA PHE A 55 16.71 17.34 -6.63
C PHE A 55 16.18 16.93 -8.01
N SER A 56 16.95 16.15 -8.76
CA SER A 56 16.53 15.57 -10.05
C SER A 56 15.27 14.70 -9.93
N ASP A 57 15.08 13.99 -8.81
CA ASP A 57 13.86 13.21 -8.58
C ASP A 57 12.63 14.08 -8.32
N MET A 58 12.81 15.35 -7.98
CA MET A 58 11.71 16.30 -7.78
C MET A 58 11.22 16.96 -9.06
N VAL A 59 12.01 16.91 -10.13
CA VAL A 59 11.61 17.45 -11.44
C VAL A 59 10.40 16.66 -11.95
N GLU A 60 9.34 17.38 -12.31
CA GLU A 60 8.06 16.83 -12.78
C GLU A 60 7.30 15.93 -11.76
N ASN A 61 7.82 15.79 -10.53
CA ASN A 61 7.17 15.04 -9.46
C ASN A 61 6.55 15.97 -8.41
N PRO A 62 5.59 15.47 -7.60
CA PRO A 62 4.97 16.29 -6.57
C PRO A 62 5.98 16.82 -5.57
N TRP A 63 5.88 18.12 -5.26
CA TRP A 63 6.59 18.74 -4.14
C TRP A 63 5.90 18.40 -2.81
N ASN A 64 5.90 17.10 -2.48
CA ASN A 64 5.29 16.55 -1.27
C ASN A 64 6.21 15.49 -0.67
N PRO A 65 6.75 15.67 0.55
CA PRO A 65 7.61 14.68 1.19
C PRO A 65 6.97 13.28 1.29
N GLY A 66 5.65 13.21 1.45
CA GLY A 66 4.94 11.94 1.51
C GLY A 66 4.94 11.13 0.21
N PHE A 67 5.24 11.76 -0.93
CA PHE A 67 5.41 11.08 -2.22
C PHE A 67 6.70 10.25 -2.26
N TYR A 68 7.78 10.79 -1.69
CA TYR A 68 9.11 10.18 -1.72
C TYR A 68 9.35 9.21 -0.55
N ASP A 69 8.53 9.31 0.50
CA ASP A 69 8.56 8.39 1.63
C ASP A 69 7.89 7.06 1.26
N TRP A 70 8.70 6.07 0.93
CA TRP A 70 8.25 4.73 0.57
C TRP A 70 7.61 3.97 1.74
N GLU A 71 8.10 4.16 2.98
CA GLU A 71 7.45 3.57 4.16
C GLU A 71 6.02 4.10 4.33
N LYS A 72 5.85 5.41 4.11
CA LYS A 72 4.53 6.02 4.12
C LYS A 72 3.66 5.48 2.99
N SER A 73 4.21 5.33 1.79
CA SER A 73 3.53 4.73 0.64
C SER A 73 3.08 3.29 0.90
N ILE A 74 3.92 2.47 1.54
CA ILE A 74 3.58 1.11 2.00
C ILE A 74 2.38 1.15 2.94
N SER A 75 2.42 2.02 3.96
CA SER A 75 1.34 2.12 4.94
C SER A 75 0.00 2.50 4.30
N ILE A 76 0.03 3.32 3.25
CA ILE A 76 -1.12 3.78 2.47
C ILE A 76 -1.70 2.63 1.66
N ILE A 77 -0.85 1.93 0.91
CA ILE A 77 -1.27 0.80 0.08
C ILE A 77 -1.83 -0.34 0.94
N LEU A 78 -1.20 -0.67 2.06
CA LEU A 78 -1.72 -1.65 3.02
C LEU A 78 -3.10 -1.25 3.55
N LYS A 79 -3.28 0.01 3.96
CA LYS A 79 -4.59 0.51 4.41
C LYS A 79 -5.65 0.44 3.31
N PHE A 80 -5.25 0.62 2.05
CA PHE A 80 -6.17 0.51 0.91
C PHE A 80 -6.55 -0.94 0.60
N LEU A 81 -5.62 -1.90 0.74
CA LEU A 81 -5.83 -3.30 0.34
C LEU A 81 -6.38 -4.18 1.44
N ARG A 82 -5.99 -4.00 2.71
CA ARG A 82 -6.42 -4.83 3.85
C ARG A 82 -7.94 -5.02 3.98
N PRO A 83 -8.79 -4.01 3.75
CA PRO A 83 -10.24 -4.20 3.83
C PRO A 83 -10.83 -5.02 2.68
N LYS A 84 -10.05 -5.30 1.62
CA LYS A 84 -10.51 -5.97 0.40
C LYS A 84 -10.12 -7.45 0.40
N PRO A 85 -10.93 -8.32 -0.21
CA PRO A 85 -10.56 -9.72 -0.45
C PRO A 85 -9.24 -9.83 -1.25
N ALA A 86 -8.42 -10.83 -0.94
CA ALA A 86 -7.12 -11.02 -1.59
C ALA A 86 -7.20 -11.11 -3.12
N LYS A 87 -8.23 -11.81 -3.62
CA LYS A 87 -8.53 -11.91 -5.06
C LYS A 87 -8.77 -10.56 -5.76
N GLU A 88 -9.13 -9.52 -5.01
CA GLU A 88 -9.44 -8.19 -5.54
C GLU A 88 -8.26 -7.22 -5.44
N TRP A 89 -7.14 -7.58 -4.80
CA TRP A 89 -6.03 -6.66 -4.58
C TRP A 89 -5.44 -6.13 -5.88
N VAL A 90 -5.11 -7.04 -6.80
CA VAL A 90 -4.56 -6.68 -8.12
C VAL A 90 -5.54 -5.82 -8.91
N CYS A 91 -6.80 -6.26 -9.02
CA CYS A 91 -7.84 -5.51 -9.73
C CYS A 91 -8.04 -4.10 -9.14
N SER A 92 -7.98 -3.98 -7.81
CA SER A 92 -8.10 -2.70 -7.11
C SER A 92 -6.95 -1.75 -7.43
N LEU A 93 -5.71 -2.25 -7.48
CA LEU A 93 -4.55 -1.44 -7.85
C LEU A 93 -4.57 -1.05 -9.33
N VAL A 94 -4.95 -1.97 -10.22
CA VAL A 94 -5.11 -1.72 -11.66
C VAL A 94 -6.17 -0.65 -11.93
N THR A 95 -7.33 -0.76 -11.28
CA THR A 95 -8.40 0.24 -11.37
C THR A 95 -7.91 1.61 -10.90
N LYS A 96 -7.16 1.64 -9.81
CA LYS A 96 -6.58 2.88 -9.26
C LYS A 96 -5.56 3.51 -10.22
N LEU A 97 -4.74 2.70 -10.89
CA LEU A 97 -3.83 3.14 -11.94
C LEU A 97 -4.57 3.66 -13.18
N GLY A 98 -5.61 2.97 -13.62
CA GLY A 98 -6.40 3.33 -14.80
C GLY A 98 -7.12 4.67 -14.65
N GLY A 99 -7.55 5.01 -13.43
CA GLY A 99 -8.16 6.32 -13.13
C GLY A 99 -7.17 7.49 -13.06
N THR A 100 -5.87 7.26 -13.29
CA THR A 100 -4.82 8.29 -13.19
C THR A 100 -4.02 8.37 -14.50
N PRO A 101 -3.83 9.55 -15.11
CA PRO A 101 -2.96 9.72 -16.29
C PRO A 101 -1.56 9.13 -16.09
N LYS A 102 -0.95 8.57 -17.13
CA LYS A 102 0.33 7.83 -17.03
C LYS A 102 1.46 8.66 -16.40
N ASN A 103 1.48 9.97 -16.65
CA ASN A 103 2.53 10.87 -16.18
C ASN A 103 2.22 11.51 -14.82
N GLN A 104 1.18 11.04 -14.12
CA GLN A 104 0.76 11.57 -12.83
C GLN A 104 0.90 10.55 -11.71
N PRO A 105 1.22 11.01 -10.48
CA PRO A 105 1.20 10.16 -9.30
C PRO A 105 -0.21 9.66 -9.01
N VAL A 106 -0.31 8.46 -8.47
CA VAL A 106 -1.61 7.89 -8.08
C VAL A 106 -2.00 8.44 -6.72
N VAL A 107 -3.15 9.12 -6.66
CA VAL A 107 -3.61 9.78 -5.43
C VAL A 107 -4.52 8.86 -4.62
N PHE A 108 -4.13 8.61 -3.37
CA PHE A 108 -4.96 7.95 -2.36
C PHE A 108 -5.62 9.01 -1.49
N GLU A 109 -6.96 8.98 -1.43
CA GLU A 109 -7.74 9.90 -0.62
C GLU A 109 -8.26 9.19 0.62
N TYR A 110 -8.02 9.79 1.79
CA TYR A 110 -8.53 9.30 3.07
C TYR A 110 -9.35 10.39 3.72
N ARG A 111 -10.54 10.05 4.21
CA ARG A 111 -11.32 10.94 5.06
C ARG A 111 -10.95 10.69 6.52
N LYS A 112 -10.67 11.75 7.25
CA LYS A 112 -10.43 11.72 8.70
C LYS A 112 -11.37 12.72 9.36
N LYS A 113 -12.07 12.29 10.41
CA LYS A 113 -12.84 13.18 11.27
C LYS A 113 -11.93 13.68 12.41
N SER A 114 -11.91 14.99 12.65
CA SER A 114 -11.20 15.61 13.77
C SER A 114 -11.99 16.83 14.22
N PHE A 115 -12.25 16.97 15.52
CA PHE A 115 -13.03 18.08 16.08
C PHE A 115 -14.34 18.37 15.32
N ASP A 116 -15.12 17.32 15.04
CA ASP A 116 -16.35 17.35 14.24
C ASP A 116 -16.24 17.84 12.77
N VAL A 117 -15.04 18.17 12.30
CA VAL A 117 -14.78 18.50 10.91
C VAL A 117 -14.23 17.29 10.16
N MET A 118 -14.73 17.08 8.94
CA MET A 118 -14.25 16.02 8.04
C MET A 118 -13.19 16.57 7.10
N TYR A 119 -11.98 16.03 7.18
CA TYR A 119 -10.86 16.40 6.32
C TYR A 119 -10.58 15.29 5.32
N SER A 120 -10.39 15.64 4.05
CA SER A 120 -9.82 14.73 3.06
C SER A 120 -8.32 14.95 2.97
N LYS A 121 -7.55 13.88 3.15
CA LYS A 121 -6.12 13.86 2.95
C LYS A 121 -5.81 13.13 1.65
N LYS A 122 -5.31 13.88 0.67
CA LYS A 122 -4.82 13.34 -0.60
C LYS A 122 -3.33 13.06 -0.48
N ILE A 123 -2.94 11.81 -0.68
CA ILE A 123 -1.54 11.40 -0.62
C ILE A 123 -1.13 10.81 -1.98
N PRO A 124 -0.22 11.47 -2.71
CA PRO A 124 0.30 10.94 -3.96
C PRO A 124 1.26 9.78 -3.66
N VAL A 125 1.16 8.71 -4.44
CA VAL A 125 2.04 7.55 -4.40
C VAL A 125 2.62 7.34 -5.80
N SER A 126 3.90 6.95 -5.85
CA SER A 126 4.59 6.65 -7.12
C SER A 126 3.86 5.58 -7.91
N ARG A 127 3.59 5.87 -9.19
CA ARG A 127 3.00 4.93 -10.13
C ARG A 127 3.85 3.67 -10.29
N ILE A 128 5.16 3.86 -10.47
CA ILE A 128 6.15 2.79 -10.63
C ILE A 128 6.10 1.84 -9.44
N PHE A 129 5.92 2.38 -8.23
CA PHE A 129 5.82 1.55 -7.04
C PHE A 129 4.59 0.65 -7.04
N ILE A 130 3.42 1.17 -7.44
CA ILE A 130 2.18 0.39 -7.53
C ILE A 130 2.28 -0.67 -8.62
N GLU A 131 2.85 -0.32 -9.78
CA GLU A 131 3.08 -1.27 -10.88
C GLU A 131 3.99 -2.42 -10.43
N GLN A 132 5.02 -2.13 -9.63
CA GLN A 132 5.89 -3.17 -9.10
C GLN A 132 5.17 -4.09 -8.10
N ILE A 133 4.30 -3.55 -7.24
CA ILE A 133 3.47 -4.36 -6.33
C ILE A 133 2.56 -5.30 -7.11
N ILE A 134 1.92 -4.82 -8.19
CA ILE A 134 1.09 -5.66 -9.06
C ILE A 134 1.91 -6.81 -9.67
N LYS A 135 3.14 -6.52 -10.13
CA LYS A 135 4.04 -7.56 -10.65
C LYS A 135 4.39 -8.61 -9.60
N GLU A 136 4.67 -8.21 -8.36
CA GLU A 136 4.97 -9.17 -7.28
C GLU A 136 3.76 -9.97 -6.84
N LEU A 137 2.54 -9.41 -6.87
CA LEU A 137 1.31 -10.12 -6.51
C LEU A 137 0.84 -11.12 -7.57
N ASN A 138 1.30 -10.97 -8.81
CA ASN A 138 0.98 -11.88 -9.93
C ASN A 138 2.07 -12.93 -10.19
N ARG A 139 3.12 -12.99 -9.36
CA ARG A 139 4.15 -14.03 -9.40
C ARG A 139 3.67 -15.29 -8.68
#